data_AF-A0A1F4ZDV0-F1
#
_entry.id   AF-A0A1F4ZDV0-F1
#
_cell.length_a   1.000
_cell.length_b   1.000
_cell.length_c   1.000
_cell.angle_alpha   90.00
_cell.angle_beta   90.00
_cell.angle_gamma   90.00
#
_symmetry.space_group_name_H-M   'P 1'
#
loop_
_entity.id
_entity.type
_entity.pdbx_description
1 polymer ?
#
loop_
_entity_poly.entity_id
_entity_poly.type
_entity_poly.pdbx_seq_one_letter_code
_entity_poly.pdbx_strand_id
1 'polypeptide(L)' 'MCYNCGCGVPTDDMGKHPLHQGGGALVEADFTYMAKVWDMSVEETKKEVYETLKKQLSKDK' A
#
# COMPACT_ATOMS: atom_id res chain seq x y z
N MET A 1 -13.03 19.92 5.98
CA MET A 1 -12.24 20.10 4.73
C MET A 1 -12.23 18.77 3.98
N CYS A 2 -12.76 18.73 2.76
CA CYS A 2 -12.66 17.58 1.87
C CYS A 2 -11.33 17.64 1.11
N TYR A 3 -10.22 17.38 1.78
CA TYR A 3 -8.89 17.46 1.17
C TYR A 3 -8.66 16.43 0.05
N ASN A 4 -9.49 15.38 -0.02
CA ASN A 4 -9.34 14.27 -0.97
C ASN A 4 -10.55 14.08 -1.90
N CYS A 5 -11.39 15.10 -2.15
CA CYS A 5 -12.56 14.92 -3.01
C CYS A 5 -12.35 15.27 -4.51
N GLY A 6 -11.24 15.91 -4.90
CA GLY A 6 -10.92 16.14 -6.33
C GLY A 6 -11.92 16.99 -7.08
N CYS A 7 -12.88 17.61 -6.36
CA CYS A 7 -13.86 18.51 -6.92
C CYS A 7 -13.15 19.76 -7.45
N GLY A 8 -12.75 19.72 -8.74
CA GLY A 8 -12.17 20.86 -9.45
C GLY A 8 -10.86 20.58 -10.19
N VAL A 9 -10.23 19.42 -10.02
CA VAL A 9 -8.96 19.08 -10.71
C VAL A 9 -9.11 17.75 -11.44
N PRO A 10 -9.49 17.75 -12.73
CA PRO A 10 -9.78 16.52 -13.50
C PRO A 10 -8.59 15.55 -13.62
N THR A 11 -7.37 16.05 -13.38
CA THR A 11 -6.12 15.30 -13.49
C THR A 11 -5.54 14.89 -12.14
N ASP A 12 -6.16 15.29 -11.02
CA ASP A 12 -5.75 14.84 -9.69
C ASP A 12 -6.39 13.47 -9.44
N ASP A 13 -5.54 12.44 -9.37
CA ASP A 13 -6.00 11.08 -9.14
C ASP A 13 -6.41 10.83 -7.69
N MET A 14 -6.25 11.83 -6.81
CA MET A 14 -6.56 11.81 -5.38
C MET A 14 -5.72 10.81 -4.58
N GLY A 15 -4.48 10.59 -5.00
CA GLY A 15 -3.58 9.63 -4.36
C GLY A 15 -3.96 8.18 -4.66
N LYS A 16 -4.58 7.89 -5.81
CA LYS A 16 -4.91 6.52 -6.24
C LYS A 16 -3.69 5.75 -6.77
N HIS A 17 -2.54 6.40 -6.86
CA HIS A 17 -1.27 5.77 -7.21
C HIS A 17 -0.82 4.68 -6.20
N PRO A 18 0.12 3.80 -6.62
CA PRO A 18 0.76 2.84 -5.74
C PRO A 18 1.42 3.49 -4.52
N LEU A 19 1.47 2.78 -3.39
CA LEU A 19 2.06 3.27 -2.14
C LEU A 19 3.52 3.71 -2.30
N HIS A 20 4.35 2.95 -3.02
CA HIS A 20 5.76 3.26 -3.24
C HIS A 20 5.98 4.53 -4.07
N GLN A 21 4.93 5.06 -4.71
CA GLN A 21 4.96 6.31 -5.47
C GLN A 21 4.35 7.48 -4.67
N GLY A 22 4.05 7.28 -3.39
CA GLY A 22 3.41 8.28 -2.54
C GLY A 22 1.88 8.34 -2.69
N GLY A 23 1.27 7.36 -3.37
CA GLY A 23 -0.18 7.19 -3.37
C GLY A 23 -0.69 6.38 -2.17
N GLY A 24 -1.97 6.00 -2.20
CA GLY A 24 -2.67 5.30 -1.12
C GLY A 24 -3.11 3.89 -1.47
N ALA A 25 -2.79 3.37 -2.65
CA ALA A 25 -3.18 2.04 -3.08
C ALA A 25 -2.05 1.03 -2.86
N LEU A 26 -2.28 -0.01 -2.05
CA LEU A 26 -1.38 -1.17 -1.98
C LEU A 26 -1.65 -2.10 -3.16
N VAL A 27 -0.71 -2.19 -4.10
CA VAL A 27 -0.81 -2.99 -5.33
C VAL A 27 0.39 -3.93 -5.49
N GLU A 28 0.33 -4.80 -6.50
CA GLU A 28 1.38 -5.80 -6.77
C GLU A 28 2.78 -5.19 -6.93
N ALA A 29 2.88 -4.03 -7.57
CA ALA A 29 4.14 -3.31 -7.75
C ALA A 29 4.77 -2.88 -6.41
N ASP A 30 3.96 -2.63 -5.38
CA ASP A 30 4.47 -2.30 -4.05
C ASP A 30 5.13 -3.50 -3.39
N PHE A 31 4.62 -4.71 -3.58
CA PHE A 31 5.26 -5.92 -3.06
C PHE A 31 6.61 -6.18 -3.74
N THR A 32 6.71 -5.93 -5.04
CA THR A 32 8.00 -6.00 -5.75
C THR A 32 8.98 -4.95 -5.24
N TYR A 33 8.51 -3.72 -4.99
CA TYR A 33 9.33 -2.66 -4.42
C TYR A 33 9.80 -3.01 -3.00
N MET A 34 8.89 -3.48 -2.14
CA MET A 34 9.21 -3.91 -0.77
C MET A 34 10.20 -5.08 -0.77
N ALA A 35 10.00 -6.08 -1.61
CA ALA A 35 10.91 -7.22 -1.75
C ALA A 35 12.34 -6.79 -2.06
N LYS A 36 12.50 -5.83 -2.98
CA LYS A 36 13.80 -5.25 -3.32
C LYS A 36 14.42 -4.48 -2.14
N VAL A 37 13.62 -3.70 -1.41
CA VAL A 37 14.12 -2.89 -0.28
C VAL A 37 14.47 -3.77 0.93
N TRP A 38 13.74 -4.85 1.14
CA TRP A 38 13.93 -5.78 2.26
C TRP A 38 14.90 -6.93 1.93
N ASP A 39 15.44 -6.96 0.71
CA ASP A 39 16.36 -7.99 0.21
C ASP A 39 15.82 -9.42 0.39
N MET A 40 14.58 -9.63 -0.04
CA MET A 40 13.88 -10.92 0.04
C MET A 40 13.04 -11.18 -1.22
N SER A 41 12.47 -12.38 -1.35
CA SER A 41 11.57 -12.67 -2.46
C SER A 41 10.22 -11.94 -2.32
N VAL A 42 9.53 -11.75 -3.46
CA VAL A 42 8.17 -11.19 -3.47
C VAL A 42 7.20 -12.07 -2.67
N GLU A 43 7.37 -13.38 -2.71
CA GLU A 43 6.53 -14.32 -1.97
C GLU A 43 6.72 -14.19 -0.45
N GLU A 44 7.97 -14.14 0.03
CA GLU A 44 8.28 -13.90 1.44
C GLU A 44 7.75 -12.54 1.91
N THR A 45 7.92 -11.51 1.09
CA THR A 45 7.39 -10.16 1.36
C THR A 45 5.88 -10.19 1.58
N LYS A 46 5.12 -10.84 0.69
CA LYS A 46 3.66 -10.98 0.82
C LYS A 46 3.27 -11.72 2.09
N LYS A 47 4.01 -12.77 2.43
CA LYS A 47 3.77 -13.56 3.64
C LYS A 47 4.00 -12.73 4.90
N GLU A 48 5.09 -11.96 4.97
CA GLU A 48 5.39 -11.08 6.11
C GLU A 48 4.34 -9.97 6.27
N VAL A 49 3.92 -9.35 5.17
CA VAL A 49 2.84 -8.35 5.18
C VAL A 49 1.53 -8.98 5.67
N TYR A 50 1.17 -10.17 5.18
CA TYR A 50 -0.02 -10.90 5.61
C TYR A 50 0.00 -11.20 7.11
N GLU A 51 1.10 -11.75 7.64
CA GLU A 51 1.24 -12.06 9.06
C GLU A 51 1.19 -10.79 9.94
N THR A 52 1.76 -9.68 9.45
CA THR A 52 1.67 -8.38 10.13
C THR A 52 0.22 -7.89 10.23
N LEU A 53 -0.54 -7.92 9.14
CA LEU A 53 -1.95 -7.52 9.12
C LEU A 53 -2.81 -8.44 9.98
N LYS A 54 -2.58 -9.75 9.88
CA LYS A 54 -3.29 -10.76 10.67
C LYS A 54 -3.08 -10.54 12.16
N LYS A 55 -1.86 -10.24 12.62
CA LYS A 55 -1.56 -9.94 14.02
C LYS A 55 -2.35 -8.74 14.55
N GLN A 56 -2.53 -7.69 13.74
CA GLN A 56 -3.33 -6.53 14.14
C GLN A 56 -4.81 -6.88 14.26
N LEU A 57 -5.38 -7.51 13.21
CA LEU A 57 -6.79 -7.91 13.21
C LEU A 57 -7.15 -8.96 14.26
N SER A 58 -6.17 -9.73 14.74
CA SER A 58 -6.37 -10.71 15.82
C SER A 58 -6.26 -10.09 17.22
N LYS A 59 -5.60 -8.94 17.37
CA LYS A 59 -5.52 -8.21 18.66
C LYS A 59 -6.76 -7.39 18.94
N ASP A 60 -7.51 -7.02 17.90
CA ASP A 60 -8.76 -6.27 17.99
C ASP A 60 -10.00 -7.17 18.19
N LYS A 61 -9.81 -8.44 18.55
CA LYS A 61 -10.86 -9.40 18.96
C LYS A 61 -10.75 -9.74 20.43
#